data_AF-A0A417AN81-F1
#
_entry.id   AF-A0A417AN81-F1
#
_cell.length_a   1.000
_cell.length_b   1.000
_cell.length_c   1.000
_cell.angle_alpha   90.00
_cell.angle_beta   90.00
_cell.angle_gamma   90.00
#
_symmetry.space_group_name_H-M   'P 1'
#
loop_
_entity.id
_entity.type
_entity.pdbx_description
1 polymer ?
#
loop_
_entity_poly.entity_id
_entity_poly.type
_entity_poly.pdbx_seq_one_letter_code
_entity_poly.pdbx_strand_id
1 'polypeptide(L)' 'MLPEELTWEDGTPYTIDRILNVKPSVARKAGGQGDCYTILVNGKQSHLFFERSTNLTGAYIGRWFVERKS' A
#
# COMPACT_ATOMS: atom_id res chain seq x y z
N MET A 1 8.46 -2.04 -9.46
CA MET A 1 7.06 -2.34 -9.83
C MET A 1 6.15 -1.52 -8.93
N LEU A 2 5.13 -0.89 -9.51
CA LEU A 2 4.05 -0.26 -8.78
C LEU A 2 2.80 -1.10 -9.02
N PRO A 3 1.94 -1.34 -8.02
CA PRO A 3 0.72 -2.08 -8.24
C PRO A 3 -0.21 -1.29 -9.17
N GLU A 4 -0.74 -1.94 -10.21
CA GLU A 4 -1.79 -1.40 -11.07
C GLU A 4 -3.18 -1.68 -10.50
N GLU A 5 -3.27 -2.74 -9.68
CA GLU A 5 -4.49 -3.21 -9.03
C GLU A 5 -4.22 -3.51 -7.55
N LEU A 6 -5.22 -3.23 -6.72
CA LEU A 6 -5.21 -3.52 -5.30
C LEU A 6 -6.47 -4.30 -4.93
N THR A 7 -6.30 -5.44 -4.28
CA THR A 7 -7.40 -6.15 -3.62
C THR A 7 -7.64 -5.56 -2.22
N TRP A 8 -8.86 -5.10 -1.96
CA TRP A 8 -9.25 -4.64 -0.61
C TRP A 8 -9.66 -5.83 0.27
N GLU A 9 -9.91 -5.59 1.56
CA GLU A 9 -10.25 -6.65 2.54
C GLU A 9 -11.50 -7.46 2.15
N ASP A 10 -12.41 -6.88 1.38
CA ASP A 10 -13.62 -7.51 0.85
C ASP A 10 -13.33 -8.48 -0.32
N GLY A 11 -12.07 -8.59 -0.75
CA GLY A 11 -11.67 -9.38 -1.91
C GLY A 11 -11.94 -8.68 -3.24
N THR A 12 -12.49 -7.46 -3.22
CA THR A 12 -12.78 -6.73 -4.45
C THR A 12 -11.48 -6.14 -5.01
N PRO A 13 -11.17 -6.39 -6.30
CA PRO A 13 -10.07 -5.74 -6.97
C PRO A 13 -10.44 -4.30 -7.34
N TYR A 14 -9.49 -3.38 -7.14
CA TYR A 14 -9.63 -1.99 -7.51
C TYR A 14 -8.42 -1.53 -8.31
N THR A 15 -8.68 -0.90 -9.45
CA THR A 15 -7.64 -0.29 -10.28
C THR A 15 -7.14 1.00 -9.63
N ILE A 16 -5.82 1.19 -9.62
CA ILE A 16 -5.20 2.44 -9.18
C ILE A 16 -5.19 3.40 -10.36
N ASP A 17 -6.05 4.43 -10.30
CA ASP A 17 -6.15 5.44 -11.36
C ASP A 17 -4.85 6.25 -11.49
N ARG A 18 -4.27 6.61 -10.33
CA ARG A 18 -3.07 7.46 -10.25
C ARG A 18 -2.39 7.37 -8.89
N ILE A 19 -1.07 7.48 -8.88
CA ILE A 19 -0.28 7.80 -7.68
C ILE A 19 -0.10 9.32 -7.62
N LEU A 20 -0.60 9.93 -6.55
CA LEU A 20 -0.55 11.37 -6.32
C LEU A 20 0.72 11.79 -5.56
N ASN A 21 1.19 10.97 -4.62
CA ASN A 21 2.37 11.25 -3.82
C ASN A 21 2.98 9.97 -3.24
N VAL A 22 4.28 9.99 -2.95
CA VAL A 22 5.01 8.91 -2.27
C VAL A 22 5.89 9.52 -1.20
N LYS A 23 5.79 9.03 0.04
CA LYS A 23 6.61 9.50 1.17
C LYS A 23 7.01 8.34 2.09
N PRO A 24 8.17 8.40 2.75
CA PRO A 24 8.48 7.50 3.86
C PRO A 24 7.43 7.69 4.95
N SER A 25 6.81 6.62 5.43
CA SER A 25 5.84 6.71 6.52
C SER A 25 5.71 5.40 7.27
N VAL A 26 5.71 5.49 8.59
CA VAL A 26 5.33 4.38 9.46
C VAL A 26 3.82 4.21 9.41
N ALA A 27 3.34 3.02 9.06
CA ALA A 27 1.92 2.72 9.19
C ALA A 27 1.57 2.67 10.68
N ARG A 28 0.74 3.61 11.15
CA ARG A 28 0.40 3.78 12.59
C ARG A 28 -0.05 2.48 13.27
N LYS A 29 -0.75 1.60 12.55
CA LYS A 29 -1.28 0.33 13.06
C LYS A 29 -0.34 -0.88 12.91
N ALA A 30 0.63 -0.84 11.99
CA ALA A 30 1.51 -1.99 11.71
C ALA A 30 2.90 -1.86 12.35
N GLY A 31 3.28 -0.67 12.82
CA GLY A 31 4.54 -0.46 13.55
C GLY A 31 5.82 -0.64 12.73
N GLY A 32 5.72 -0.94 11.43
CA GLY A 32 6.85 -1.17 10.53
C GLY A 32 7.37 0.06 9.79
N GLN A 33 8.60 -0.05 9.30
CA GLN A 33 9.20 0.89 8.34
C GLN A 33 8.61 0.65 6.95
N GLY A 34 8.22 1.71 6.25
CA GLY A 34 7.62 1.57 4.93
C GLY A 34 7.43 2.87 4.17
N ASP A 35 6.92 2.73 2.96
CA ASP A 35 6.54 3.82 2.08
C ASP A 35 5.01 3.97 2.07
N CYS A 36 4.52 5.21 2.08
CA CYS A 36 3.11 5.55 1.96
C CYS A 36 2.87 6.24 0.61
N TYR A 37 1.98 5.63 -0.16
CA TYR A 37 1.52 6.07 -1.46
C TYR A 37 0.13 6.69 -1.30
N THR A 38 0.00 7.97 -1.62
CA THR A 38 -1.30 8.58 -1.82
C THR A 38 -1.78 8.21 -3.21
N ILE A 39 -2.83 7.41 -3.30
CA ILE A 39 -3.38 6.90 -4.56
C ILE A 39 -4.79 7.44 -4.80
N LEU A 40 -5.19 7.49 -6.06
CA LEU A 40 -6.56 7.74 -6.50
C LEU A 40 -7.15 6.41 -7.00
N VAL A 41 -8.31 6.05 -6.47
CA VAL A 41 -9.05 4.83 -6.84
C VAL A 41 -10.52 5.21 -7.01
N ASN A 42 -11.08 4.97 -8.20
CA ASN A 42 -12.44 5.38 -8.55
C ASN A 42 -12.69 6.87 -8.25
N GLY A 43 -11.71 7.73 -8.54
CA GLY A 43 -11.77 9.17 -8.26
C GLY A 43 -11.72 9.55 -6.77
N LYS A 44 -11.48 8.60 -5.85
CA LYS A 44 -11.34 8.84 -4.41
C LYS A 44 -9.91 8.66 -3.95
N GLN A 45 -9.41 9.59 -3.15
CA GLN A 45 -8.07 9.49 -2.58
C GLN A 45 -8.03 8.46 -1.44
N SER A 46 -6.99 7.62 -1.44
CA SER A 46 -6.70 6.59 -0.43
C SER A 46 -5.20 6.50 -0.16
N HIS A 47 -4.83 5.83 0.94
CA HIS A 47 -3.44 5.59 1.31
C HIS A 47 -3.10 4.10 1.22
N LEU A 48 -2.13 3.80 0.38
CA LEU A 48 -1.55 2.48 0.18
C LEU A 48 -0.15 2.45 0.79
N PHE A 49 0.14 1.42 1.57
CA PHE A 49 1.41 1.28 2.28
C PHE A 49 2.17 0.08 1.75
N PHE A 50 3.49 0.24 1.66
CA PHE A 50 4.42 -0.84 1.37
C PHE A 50 5.38 -1.02 2.53
N GLU A 51 5.32 -2.17 3.18
CA GLU A 51 6.26 -2.57 4.22
C GLU A 51 7.29 -3.52 3.62
N ARG A 52 8.58 -3.19 3.78
CA ARG A 52 9.66 -4.05 3.31
C ARG A 52 9.79 -5.25 4.24
N SER A 53 9.96 -6.42 3.66
CA SER A 53 10.28 -7.62 4.42
C SER A 53 11.63 -7.44 5.12
N THR A 54 11.73 -7.87 6.38
CA THR A 54 13.01 -7.93 7.11
C THR A 54 13.81 -9.18 6.76
N ASN A 55 13.22 -10.13 6.02
CA ASN A 55 13.93 -11.30 5.54
C ASN A 55 14.89 -10.90 4.40
N LEU A 56 16.19 -11.08 4.66
CA LEU A 56 17.27 -10.81 3.71
C LEU A 56 17.41 -11.87 2.61
N THR A 57 16.60 -12.94 2.68
CA THR A 57 16.60 -14.07 1.75
C THR A 57 15.19 -14.43 1.32
N GLY A 58 14.98 -14.66 0.02
CA GLY A 58 13.69 -15.03 -0.58
C GLY A 58 13.10 -13.97 -1.53
N ALA A 59 12.11 -14.38 -2.32
CA ALA A 59 11.46 -13.53 -3.32
C ALA A 59 10.44 -12.53 -2.74
N TYR A 60 10.14 -12.62 -1.44
CA TYR A 60 9.17 -11.78 -0.75
C TYR A 60 9.81 -10.45 -0.36
N ILE A 61 9.78 -9.49 -1.29
CA ILE A 61 10.35 -8.15 -1.15
C ILE A 61 9.59 -7.25 -0.16
N GLY A 62 8.36 -7.60 0.21
CA GLY A 62 7.52 -6.83 1.12
C GLY A 62 6.04 -7.10 0.93
N ARG A 63 5.21 -6.32 1.64
CA ARG A 63 3.75 -6.43 1.66
C ARG A 63 3.11 -5.08 1.36
N TRP A 64 2.10 -5.10 0.49
CA TRP A 64 1.21 -3.98 0.25
C TRP A 64 -0.05 -4.09 1.12
N PHE A 65 -0.54 -2.97 1.66
CA PHE A 65 -1.80 -2.93 2.40
C PHE A 65 -2.38 -1.50 2.46
N VAL A 66 -3.69 -1.39 2.63
CA VAL A 66 -4.40 -0.11 2.84
C VAL A 66 -4.75 0.10 4.31
N GLU A 67 -4.74 1.35 4.78
CA GLU A 67 -5.12 1.65 6.17
C GLU A 67 -6.63 1.56 6.35
N ARG A 68 -7.05 0.85 7.41
CA ARG A 68 -8.47 0.77 7.79
C ARG A 68 -8.96 2.14 8.24
N LYS A 69 -9.99 2.67 7.59
CA LYS A 69 -10.84 3.70 8.21
C LYS A 69 -11.66 3.03 9.29
N SER A 70 -11.30 3.27 10.55
CA SER A 70 -12.12 2.97 11.73
C SER A 70 -13.34 3.88 11.79
#